data_AF-A0A2V9KIM8-F1
#
_entry.id   AF-A0A2V9KIM8-F1
#
_cell.length_a   1.000
_cell.length_b   1.000
_cell.length_c   1.000
_cell.angle_alpha   90.00
_cell.angle_beta   90.00
_cell.angle_gamma   90.00
#
_symmetry.space_group_name_H-M   'P 1'
#
loop_
_entity.id
_entity.type
_entity.pdbx_description
1 polymer ?
#
loop_
_entity_poly.entity_id
_entity_poly.type
_entity_poly.pdbx_seq_one_letter_code
_entity_poly.pdbx_strand_id
1 'polypeptide(L)'
;MSDEAPEEDRFVWRLPVYVAPSIVIFLLLVITLFEADTSVLICVFSVLVLTFALVVLLLREAFARRFRMCIFVASTLAISWAILAPMVLYNVPIRRVVRWLLWSHHYKAKVLAEPARPDGELKHIEWDGWGFAGMDTTVYLVFDPTDSLSTAAKNHNSGAFAGIPCQVTVVRRLESRWYTVKFDPDEFWDPCNN
;
A
#
# COMPACT_ATOMS: atom_id res chain seq x y z
N MET A 1 37.62 11.62 -41.86
CA MET A 1 36.89 12.69 -41.14
C MET A 1 35.73 11.95 -40.48
N SER A 2 35.95 11.53 -39.24
CA SER A 2 35.11 10.57 -38.53
C SER A 2 34.09 11.35 -37.71
N ASP A 3 32.81 11.17 -38.04
CA ASP A 3 31.68 11.70 -37.28
C ASP A 3 31.55 10.94 -35.95
N GLU A 4 32.20 11.47 -34.91
CA GLU A 4 31.89 11.10 -33.52
C GLU A 4 30.56 11.77 -33.14
N ALA A 5 29.45 11.05 -33.32
CA ALA A 5 28.17 11.45 -32.74
C ALA A 5 28.30 11.48 -31.20
N PRO A 6 27.81 12.53 -30.51
CA PRO A 6 28.10 12.73 -29.10
C PRO A 6 27.42 11.65 -28.26
N GLU A 7 28.22 10.92 -27.46
CA GLU A 7 27.72 9.93 -26.50
C GLU A 7 26.72 10.52 -25.48
N GLU A 8 26.75 11.84 -25.25
CA GLU A 8 25.89 12.53 -24.29
C GLU A 8 24.38 12.39 -24.60
N ASP A 9 23.96 12.45 -25.86
CA ASP A 9 22.54 12.41 -26.22
C ASP A 9 21.90 11.04 -25.94
N ARG A 10 22.69 9.96 -25.97
CA ARG A 10 22.23 8.60 -25.66
C ARG A 10 21.99 8.40 -24.16
N PHE A 11 22.72 9.13 -23.32
CA PHE A 11 22.64 8.99 -21.86
C PHE A 11 21.39 9.68 -21.31
N VAL A 12 21.01 10.83 -21.87
CA VAL A 12 19.85 11.62 -21.44
C VAL A 12 18.51 10.89 -21.70
N TRP A 13 18.39 10.13 -22.80
CA TRP A 13 17.16 9.38 -23.10
C TRP A 13 16.94 8.14 -22.22
N ARG A 14 18.01 7.58 -21.62
CA ARG A 14 17.90 6.40 -20.75
C ARG A 14 17.50 6.74 -19.32
N LEU A 15 17.76 7.95 -18.85
CA LEU A 15 17.43 8.42 -17.50
C LEU A 15 15.94 8.21 -17.10
N PRO A 16 14.94 8.57 -17.92
CA PRO A 16 13.52 8.34 -17.59
C PRO A 16 13.16 6.87 -17.44
N VAL A 17 13.79 6.02 -18.25
CA VAL A 17 13.54 4.57 -18.26
C VAL A 17 13.99 3.92 -16.95
N TYR A 18 14.99 4.48 -16.27
CA TYR A 18 15.44 3.98 -14.96
C TYR A 18 14.79 4.70 -13.78
N VAL A 19 14.45 5.98 -13.92
CA VAL A 19 13.85 6.78 -12.83
C VAL A 19 12.43 6.33 -12.53
N ALA A 20 11.59 6.11 -13.55
CA ALA A 20 10.20 5.68 -13.35
C ALA A 20 10.08 4.35 -12.56
N PRO A 21 10.76 3.25 -12.94
CA PRO A 21 10.69 2.01 -12.17
C PRO A 21 11.31 2.16 -10.78
N SER A 22 12.36 2.98 -10.61
CA SER A 22 12.96 3.22 -9.29
C SER A 22 11.99 3.91 -8.33
N ILE A 23 11.22 4.89 -8.81
CA ILE A 23 10.16 5.55 -8.02
C ILE A 23 9.07 4.53 -7.65
N VAL A 24 8.63 3.72 -8.60
CA VAL A 24 7.60 2.69 -8.34
C VAL A 24 8.10 1.68 -7.30
N ILE A 25 9.33 1.17 -7.44
CA ILE A 25 9.92 0.22 -6.49
C ILE A 25 10.05 0.87 -5.11
N PHE A 26 10.52 2.11 -5.03
CA PHE A 26 10.61 2.85 -3.77
C PHE A 26 9.24 2.98 -3.09
N LEU A 27 8.22 3.37 -3.84
CA LEU A 27 6.86 3.51 -3.31
C LEU A 27 6.28 2.16 -2.85
N LEU A 28 6.51 1.07 -3.60
CA LEU A 28 6.11 -0.27 -3.18
C LEU A 28 6.83 -0.72 -1.90
N LEU A 29 8.10 -0.37 -1.76
CA LEU A 29 8.90 -0.68 -0.57
C LEU A 29 8.41 0.12 0.64
N VAL A 30 8.10 1.40 0.47
CA VAL A 30 7.51 2.24 1.53
C VAL A 30 6.15 1.68 1.98
N ILE A 31 5.28 1.32 1.04
CA ILE A 31 3.95 0.79 1.33
C ILE A 31 4.01 -0.56 2.06
N THR A 32 5.04 -1.37 1.80
CA THR A 32 5.14 -2.70 2.41
C THR A 32 5.76 -2.68 3.80
N LEU A 33 6.79 -1.85 4.00
CA LEU A 33 7.57 -1.84 5.24
C LEU A 33 6.98 -0.96 6.35
N PHE A 34 6.24 0.09 5.99
CA PHE A 34 5.69 1.02 6.98
C PHE A 34 4.22 0.74 7.27
N GLU A 35 3.80 1.15 8.46
CA GLU A 35 2.39 1.25 8.84
C GLU A 35 1.64 2.21 7.91
N ALA A 36 0.31 2.10 7.93
CA ALA A 36 -0.53 2.81 6.99
C ALA A 36 -0.30 4.31 6.96
N ASP A 37 -0.37 4.95 8.12
CA ASP A 37 -0.31 6.40 8.23
C ASP A 37 1.08 6.92 7.89
N THR A 38 2.11 6.23 8.38
CA THR A 38 3.50 6.51 8.07
C THR A 38 3.78 6.35 6.57
N SER A 39 3.26 5.29 5.94
CA SER A 39 3.44 5.06 4.50
C SER A 39 2.75 6.14 3.66
N VAL A 40 1.56 6.60 4.05
CA VAL A 40 0.85 7.69 3.37
C VAL A 40 1.60 9.01 3.53
N LEU A 41 2.05 9.33 4.75
CA LEU A 41 2.83 10.54 5.03
C LEU A 41 4.12 10.59 4.22
N ILE A 42 4.89 9.49 4.22
CA ILE A 42 6.13 9.39 3.43
C ILE A 42 5.82 9.52 1.93
N CYS A 43 4.77 8.87 1.44
CA CYS A 43 4.34 9.01 0.04
C CYS A 43 4.02 10.47 -0.28
N VAL A 44 3.14 11.12 0.49
CA VAL A 44 2.73 12.52 0.26
C VAL A 44 3.93 13.45 0.32
N PHE A 45 4.80 13.31 1.32
CA PHE A 45 6.01 14.12 1.45
C PHE A 45 6.96 13.95 0.26
N SER A 46 7.21 12.70 -0.15
CA SER A 46 8.06 12.40 -1.31
C SER A 46 7.49 13.01 -2.59
N VAL A 47 6.16 12.96 -2.77
CA VAL A 47 5.48 13.59 -3.90
C VAL A 47 5.63 15.10 -3.87
N LEU A 48 5.44 15.75 -2.71
CA LEU A 48 5.60 17.20 -2.59
C LEU A 48 7.02 17.66 -2.93
N VAL A 49 8.04 16.94 -2.45
CA VAL A 49 9.44 17.26 -2.76
C VAL A 49 9.74 17.08 -4.25
N LEU A 50 9.30 15.96 -4.85
CA LEU A 50 9.52 15.68 -6.27
C LEU A 50 8.81 16.70 -7.16
N THR A 51 7.55 17.03 -6.85
CA THR A 51 6.77 18.01 -7.61
C THR A 51 7.37 19.41 -7.51
N PHE A 52 7.80 19.83 -6.31
CA PHE A 52 8.50 21.10 -6.13
C PHE A 52 9.79 21.17 -6.98
N ALA A 53 10.62 20.13 -6.94
CA ALA A 53 11.85 20.07 -7.75
C ALA A 53 11.56 20.16 -9.26
N LEU A 54 10.57 19.41 -9.75
CA LEU A 54 10.19 19.43 -11.16
C LEU A 54 9.62 20.79 -11.60
N VAL A 55 8.85 21.47 -10.74
CA VAL A 55 8.35 22.82 -11.01
C VAL A 55 9.49 23.84 -11.07
N VAL A 56 10.47 23.76 -10.16
CA VAL A 56 11.67 24.64 -10.20
C VAL A 56 12.46 24.42 -11.50
N LEU A 57 12.62 23.17 -11.93
CA LEU A 57 13.27 22.84 -13.19
C LEU A 57 12.47 23.37 -14.40
N LEU A 58 11.14 23.23 -14.39
CA LEU A 58 10.27 23.81 -15.42
C LEU A 58 10.44 25.32 -15.52
N LEU A 59 10.40 26.03 -14.39
CA LEU A 59 10.55 27.48 -14.36
C LEU A 59 11.93 27.88 -14.90
N ARG A 60 13.01 27.22 -14.47
CA ARG A 60 14.37 27.50 -14.96
C ARG A 60 14.48 27.34 -16.47
N GLU A 61 13.98 26.24 -17.02
CA GLU A 61 14.06 25.96 -18.46
C GLU A 61 13.12 26.86 -19.29
N ALA A 62 11.95 27.22 -18.74
CA ALA A 62 11.05 28.19 -19.34
C ALA A 62 11.67 29.58 -19.44
N PHE A 63 12.35 30.03 -18.37
CA PHE A 63 13.14 31.27 -18.39
C PHE A 63 14.30 31.21 -19.39
N ALA A 64 14.92 30.05 -19.56
CA ALA A 64 15.96 29.82 -20.57
C ALA A 64 15.43 29.72 -22.01
N ARG A 65 14.11 29.86 -22.23
CA ARG A 65 13.41 29.71 -23.53
C ARG A 65 13.66 28.36 -24.22
N ARG A 66 13.96 27.30 -23.47
CA ARG A 66 14.22 25.96 -24.00
C ARG A 66 12.92 25.15 -24.09
N PHE A 67 12.08 25.52 -25.04
CA PHE A 67 10.72 24.97 -25.19
C PHE A 67 10.65 23.43 -25.25
N ARG A 68 11.65 22.77 -25.87
CA ARG A 68 11.73 21.30 -25.92
C ARG A 68 11.92 20.66 -24.55
N MET A 69 12.73 21.27 -23.67
CA MET A 69 12.92 20.79 -22.30
C MET A 69 11.68 21.04 -21.44
N CYS A 70 10.98 22.15 -21.64
CA CYS A 70 9.72 22.41 -20.93
C CYS A 70 8.66 21.33 -21.22
N ILE A 71 8.51 20.92 -22.48
CA ILE A 71 7.58 19.84 -22.86
C ILE A 71 7.97 18.53 -22.18
N PHE A 72 9.26 18.21 -22.15
CA PHE A 72 9.76 16.99 -21.52
C PHE A 72 9.54 16.99 -20.00
N VAL A 73 9.88 18.08 -19.31
CA VAL A 73 9.68 18.14 -17.85
C VAL A 73 8.18 18.17 -17.53
N ALA A 74 7.34 18.84 -18.32
CA ALA A 74 5.90 18.86 -18.13
C ALA A 74 5.28 17.47 -18.34
N SER A 75 5.75 16.70 -19.34
CA SER A 75 5.27 15.34 -19.56
C SER A 75 5.69 14.40 -18.43
N THR A 76 6.94 14.49 -17.93
CA THR A 76 7.38 13.70 -16.78
C THR A 76 6.57 14.02 -15.52
N LEU A 77 6.25 15.29 -15.28
CA LEU A 77 5.40 15.73 -14.18
C LEU A 77 3.99 15.14 -14.32
N ALA A 78 3.37 15.26 -15.49
CA ALA A 78 2.04 14.71 -15.75
C ALA A 78 1.97 13.19 -15.55
N ILE A 79 2.96 12.45 -16.07
CA ILE A 79 3.06 10.99 -15.89
C ILE A 79 3.23 10.64 -14.41
N SER A 80 4.08 11.36 -13.69
CA SER A 80 4.31 11.14 -12.27
C SER A 80 3.01 11.31 -11.47
N TRP A 81 2.28 12.41 -11.71
CA TRP A 81 0.97 12.64 -11.08
C TRP A 81 -0.06 11.56 -11.42
N ALA A 82 -0.10 11.12 -12.68
CA ALA A 82 -1.02 10.07 -13.12
C ALA A 82 -0.77 8.72 -12.42
N ILE A 83 0.47 8.42 -12.02
CA ILE A 83 0.84 7.21 -11.27
C ILE A 83 0.59 7.41 -9.76
N LEU A 84 0.97 8.58 -9.24
CA LEU A 84 0.95 8.86 -7.81
C LEU A 84 -0.45 9.09 -7.25
N ALA A 85 -1.32 9.79 -7.98
CA ALA A 85 -2.66 10.09 -7.49
C ALA A 85 -3.49 8.82 -7.21
N PRO A 86 -3.56 7.83 -8.12
CA PRO A 86 -4.21 6.55 -7.81
C PRO A 86 -3.53 5.81 -6.66
N MET A 87 -2.20 5.85 -6.57
CA MET A 87 -1.46 5.14 -5.53
C MET A 87 -1.76 5.68 -4.13
N VAL A 88 -1.96 6.99 -4.00
CA VAL A 88 -2.37 7.62 -2.73
C VAL A 88 -3.86 7.36 -2.46
N LEU A 89 -4.74 7.57 -3.44
CA LEU A 89 -6.19 7.39 -3.29
C LEU A 89 -6.58 5.94 -2.97
N TYR A 90 -5.86 4.98 -3.54
CA TYR A 90 -6.09 3.55 -3.37
C TYR A 90 -5.00 2.88 -2.53
N ASN A 91 -4.30 3.62 -1.66
CA ASN A 91 -3.20 3.10 -0.85
C ASN A 91 -3.62 1.85 -0.07
N VAL A 92 -4.72 1.90 0.68
CA VAL A 92 -5.18 0.80 1.54
C VAL A 92 -5.46 -0.50 0.75
N PRO A 93 -6.25 -0.52 -0.34
CA PRO A 93 -6.45 -1.73 -1.12
C PRO A 93 -5.17 -2.20 -1.83
N ILE A 94 -4.36 -1.30 -2.40
CA ILE A 94 -3.10 -1.66 -3.07
C ILE A 94 -2.11 -2.27 -2.06
N ARG A 95 -1.94 -1.64 -0.90
CA ARG A 95 -1.08 -2.11 0.18
C ARG A 95 -1.42 -3.53 0.59
N ARG A 96 -2.70 -3.81 0.83
CA ARG A 96 -3.15 -5.16 1.21
C ARG A 96 -2.79 -6.21 0.17
N VAL A 97 -3.05 -5.92 -1.11
CA VAL A 97 -2.74 -6.85 -2.21
C VAL A 97 -1.24 -7.06 -2.32
N VAL A 98 -0.45 -5.98 -2.36
CA VAL A 98 1.02 -6.04 -2.50
C VAL A 98 1.65 -6.75 -1.29
N ARG A 99 1.23 -6.40 -0.07
CA ARG A 99 1.72 -7.03 1.17
C ARG A 99 1.39 -8.51 1.19
N TRP A 100 0.17 -8.91 0.81
CA TRP A 100 -0.20 -10.32 0.72
C TRP A 100 0.63 -11.06 -0.35
N LEU A 101 0.79 -10.49 -1.54
CA LEU A 101 1.56 -11.12 -2.61
C LEU A 101 3.03 -11.37 -2.23
N LEU A 102 3.67 -10.40 -1.56
CA LEU A 102 5.09 -10.48 -1.21
C LEU A 102 5.36 -11.27 0.07
N TRP A 103 4.47 -11.19 1.06
CA TRP A 103 4.73 -11.67 2.42
C TRP A 103 3.74 -12.72 2.92
N SER A 104 2.81 -13.20 2.09
CA SER A 104 1.82 -14.22 2.49
C SER A 104 2.47 -15.43 3.14
N HIS A 105 3.57 -15.97 2.59
CA HIS A 105 4.26 -17.12 3.18
C HIS A 105 4.69 -16.86 4.63
N HIS A 106 5.28 -15.70 4.90
CA HIS A 106 5.72 -15.32 6.25
C HIS A 106 4.53 -15.20 7.21
N TYR A 107 3.48 -14.50 6.79
CA TYR A 107 2.28 -14.33 7.63
C TYR A 107 1.55 -15.65 7.87
N LYS A 108 1.42 -16.50 6.84
CA LYS A 108 0.80 -17.82 6.98
C LYS A 108 1.57 -18.68 7.98
N ALA A 109 2.90 -18.71 7.88
CA ALA A 109 3.74 -19.43 8.84
C ALA A 109 3.55 -18.89 10.26
N LYS A 110 3.50 -17.56 10.44
CA LYS A 110 3.30 -16.92 11.74
C LYS A 110 1.94 -17.26 12.37
N VAL A 111 0.84 -17.16 11.60
CA VAL A 111 -0.51 -17.52 12.08
C VAL A 111 -0.60 -19.01 12.41
N LEU A 112 -0.05 -19.88 11.56
CA LEU A 112 -0.12 -21.33 11.80
C LEU A 112 0.73 -21.78 12.98
N ALA A 113 1.83 -21.07 13.27
CA ALA A 113 2.70 -21.30 14.41
C ALA A 113 2.08 -20.89 15.75
N GLU A 114 1.02 -20.07 15.76
CA GLU A 114 0.31 -19.78 17.01
C GLU A 114 -0.24 -21.07 17.64
N PRO A 115 -0.18 -21.20 18.98
CA PRO A 115 -0.82 -22.31 19.67
C PRO A 115 -2.33 -22.34 19.37
N ALA A 116 -2.96 -23.50 19.60
CA ALA A 116 -4.42 -23.56 19.54
C ALA A 116 -5.00 -22.58 20.56
N ARG A 117 -5.87 -21.68 20.11
CA ARG A 117 -6.51 -20.72 21.00
C ARG A 117 -7.66 -21.38 21.78
N PRO A 118 -7.97 -20.88 22.98
CA PRO A 118 -9.11 -21.34 23.76
C PRO A 118 -10.43 -21.20 23.00
N ASP A 119 -11.45 -21.93 23.45
CA ASP A 119 -12.87 -21.69 23.11
C ASP A 119 -13.25 -21.72 21.62
N GLY A 120 -12.43 -22.37 20.78
CA GLY A 120 -12.70 -22.51 19.35
C GLY A 120 -12.45 -21.23 18.55
N GLU A 121 -11.68 -20.29 19.11
CA GLU A 121 -11.25 -19.09 18.40
C GLU A 121 -10.40 -19.41 17.17
N LEU A 122 -10.60 -18.61 16.13
CA LEU A 122 -9.79 -18.70 14.92
C LEU A 122 -8.38 -18.17 15.19
N LYS A 123 -7.38 -18.85 14.62
CA LYS A 123 -5.98 -18.37 14.67
C LYS A 123 -5.88 -17.05 13.92
N HIS A 124 -5.24 -16.07 14.53
CA HIS A 124 -5.14 -14.74 13.95
C HIS A 124 -3.90 -14.01 14.44
N ILE A 125 -3.45 -13.04 13.65
CA ILE A 125 -2.44 -12.07 14.06
C ILE A 125 -2.89 -10.68 13.62
N GLU A 126 -2.44 -9.66 14.34
CA GLU A 126 -2.50 -8.31 13.82
C GLU A 126 -1.69 -8.22 12.51
N TRP A 127 -2.29 -7.64 11.48
CA TRP A 127 -1.75 -7.65 10.13
C TRP A 127 -1.58 -6.26 9.53
N ASP A 128 -2.49 -5.35 9.88
CA ASP A 128 -2.42 -3.96 9.46
C ASP A 128 -3.14 -3.08 10.49
N GLY A 129 -2.73 -1.82 10.57
CA GLY A 129 -3.30 -0.87 11.52
C GLY A 129 -3.16 0.55 11.00
N TRP A 130 -4.12 1.39 11.36
CA TRP A 130 -4.05 2.83 11.13
C TRP A 130 -4.92 3.57 12.12
N GLY A 131 -4.51 4.78 12.49
CA GLY A 131 -5.22 5.57 13.47
C GLY A 131 -4.97 7.06 13.30
N PHE A 132 -5.98 7.85 13.63
CA PHE A 132 -5.85 9.31 13.68
C PHE A 132 -6.60 9.86 14.89
N ALA A 133 -5.93 10.73 15.64
CA ALA A 133 -6.50 11.42 16.80
C ALA A 133 -7.10 10.48 17.87
N GLY A 134 -6.47 9.33 18.12
CA GLY A 134 -6.85 8.39 19.17
C GLY A 134 -7.98 7.41 18.81
N MET A 135 -8.36 7.33 17.53
CA MET A 135 -9.18 6.23 17.00
C MET A 135 -8.28 5.25 16.24
N ASP A 136 -8.05 4.08 16.82
CA ASP A 136 -7.18 3.06 16.21
C ASP A 136 -8.03 2.00 15.51
N THR A 137 -7.77 1.82 14.22
CA THR A 137 -8.34 0.73 13.42
C THR A 137 -7.31 -0.38 13.30
N THR A 138 -7.64 -1.55 13.83
CA THR A 138 -6.82 -2.75 13.70
C THR A 138 -7.43 -3.74 12.71
N VAL A 139 -6.60 -4.31 11.84
CA VAL A 139 -6.97 -5.36 10.90
C VAL A 139 -6.19 -6.62 11.23
N TYR A 140 -6.93 -7.69 11.47
CA TYR A 140 -6.39 -8.99 11.78
C TYR A 140 -6.37 -9.88 10.53
N LEU A 141 -5.29 -10.63 10.36
CA LEU A 141 -5.24 -11.76 9.44
C LEU A 141 -5.71 -13.00 10.18
N VAL A 142 -6.72 -13.68 9.63
CA VAL A 142 -7.40 -14.80 10.27
C VAL A 142 -7.32 -16.04 9.37
N PHE A 143 -7.01 -17.18 9.98
CA PHE A 143 -7.06 -18.49 9.33
C PHE A 143 -8.34 -19.22 9.76
N ASP A 144 -9.21 -19.48 8.77
CA ASP A 144 -10.44 -20.25 8.96
C ASP A 144 -10.34 -21.59 8.22
N PRO A 145 -10.08 -22.70 8.93
CA PRO A 145 -9.93 -24.01 8.30
C PRO A 145 -11.20 -24.51 7.60
N THR A 146 -12.37 -24.00 8.03
CA THR A 146 -13.69 -24.40 7.55
C THR A 146 -14.25 -23.53 6.43
N ASP A 147 -13.59 -22.40 6.10
CA ASP A 147 -14.05 -21.42 5.10
C ASP A 147 -15.45 -20.85 5.42
N SER A 148 -15.85 -20.85 6.71
CA SER A 148 -17.12 -20.32 7.22
C SER A 148 -17.30 -18.83 6.94
N LEU A 149 -16.21 -18.06 6.89
CA LEU A 149 -16.20 -16.63 6.59
C LEU A 149 -16.37 -16.30 5.09
N SER A 150 -16.43 -17.29 4.21
CA SER A 150 -16.51 -17.10 2.74
C SER A 150 -17.71 -16.28 2.29
N THR A 151 -18.89 -16.56 2.84
CA THR A 151 -20.13 -15.84 2.50
C THR A 151 -20.08 -14.40 2.98
N ALA A 152 -19.61 -14.18 4.21
CA ALA A 152 -19.45 -12.84 4.78
C ALA A 152 -18.45 -12.00 3.96
N ALA A 153 -17.33 -12.62 3.57
CA ALA A 153 -16.32 -11.98 2.75
C ALA A 153 -16.81 -11.60 1.34
N LYS A 154 -17.72 -12.38 0.76
CA LYS A 154 -18.28 -12.11 -0.58
C LYS A 154 -19.27 -10.95 -0.57
N ASN A 155 -20.06 -10.83 0.49
CA ASN A 155 -21.12 -9.83 0.61
C ASN A 155 -20.68 -8.56 1.38
N HIS A 156 -19.44 -8.54 1.89
CA HIS A 156 -18.94 -7.49 2.79
C HIS A 156 -19.83 -7.31 4.03
N ASN A 157 -20.38 -8.40 4.55
CA ASN A 157 -21.28 -8.36 5.70
C ASN A 157 -20.50 -8.07 6.98
N SER A 158 -21.07 -7.19 7.81
CA SER A 158 -20.70 -6.99 9.21
C SER A 158 -21.48 -7.93 10.12
N GLY A 159 -20.97 -8.19 11.32
CA GLY A 159 -21.65 -9.01 12.32
C GLY A 159 -20.72 -9.80 13.22
N ALA A 160 -21.30 -10.61 14.10
CA ALA A 160 -20.58 -11.59 14.90
C ALA A 160 -20.41 -12.88 14.09
N PHE A 161 -19.22 -13.48 14.15
CA PHE A 161 -18.90 -14.72 13.44
C PHE A 161 -18.30 -15.73 14.40
N ALA A 162 -18.54 -17.02 14.14
CA ALA A 162 -18.00 -18.09 14.98
C ALA A 162 -16.45 -18.04 15.03
N GLY A 163 -15.91 -18.13 16.24
CA GLY A 163 -14.47 -18.05 16.49
C GLY A 163 -13.86 -16.64 16.37
N ILE A 164 -14.70 -15.60 16.26
CA ILE A 164 -14.31 -14.20 16.40
C ILE A 164 -15.07 -13.61 17.61
N PRO A 165 -14.38 -12.99 18.59
CA PRO A 165 -15.00 -12.60 19.84
C PRO A 165 -15.94 -11.40 19.72
N CYS A 166 -15.60 -10.41 18.89
CA CYS A 166 -16.36 -9.17 18.74
C CYS A 166 -17.06 -9.06 17.38
N GLN A 167 -17.96 -8.08 17.28
CA GLN A 167 -18.61 -7.74 16.03
C GLN A 167 -17.58 -7.11 15.09
N VAL A 168 -17.59 -7.54 13.83
CA VAL A 168 -16.63 -7.04 12.84
C VAL A 168 -17.37 -6.20 11.82
N THR A 169 -16.72 -5.13 11.37
CA THR A 169 -17.28 -4.23 10.36
C THR A 169 -17.14 -4.81 8.97
N VAL A 170 -15.98 -5.44 8.68
CA VAL A 170 -15.66 -5.90 7.35
C VAL A 170 -14.84 -7.19 7.41
N VAL A 171 -15.34 -8.22 6.73
CA VAL A 171 -14.58 -9.42 6.38
C VAL A 171 -14.20 -9.36 4.91
N ARG A 172 -12.95 -9.69 4.56
CA ARG A 172 -12.51 -9.86 3.17
C ARG A 172 -11.70 -11.12 3.02
N ARG A 173 -11.82 -11.78 1.88
CA ARG A 173 -11.04 -12.96 1.53
C ARG A 173 -9.77 -12.52 0.80
N LEU A 174 -8.62 -12.98 1.26
CA LEU A 174 -7.34 -12.84 0.54
C LEU A 174 -7.07 -14.06 -0.32
N GLU A 175 -7.34 -15.24 0.25
CA GLU A 175 -7.18 -16.55 -0.39
C GLU A 175 -8.18 -17.53 0.23
N SER A 176 -8.26 -18.75 -0.29
CA SER A 176 -9.04 -19.78 0.39
C SER A 176 -8.57 -19.98 1.83
N ARG A 177 -9.50 -19.95 2.79
CA ARG A 177 -9.24 -20.06 4.24
C ARG A 177 -8.45 -18.90 4.87
N TRP A 178 -8.09 -17.88 4.11
CA TRP A 178 -7.32 -16.72 4.60
C TRP A 178 -8.13 -15.44 4.43
N TYR A 179 -8.42 -14.81 5.56
CA TYR A 179 -9.31 -13.66 5.64
C TYR A 179 -8.67 -12.51 6.36
N THR A 180 -9.10 -11.31 6.03
CA THR A 180 -8.81 -10.11 6.82
C THR A 180 -10.08 -9.68 7.48
N VAL A 181 -9.99 -9.40 8.77
CA VAL A 181 -11.10 -9.00 9.60
C VAL A 181 -10.76 -7.64 10.18
N LYS A 182 -11.67 -6.68 9.98
CA LYS A 182 -11.57 -5.34 10.56
C LYS A 182 -12.66 -5.18 11.61
N PHE A 183 -12.27 -4.75 12.81
CA PHE A 183 -13.18 -4.39 13.89
C PHE A 183 -13.63 -2.92 13.78
N ASP A 184 -14.56 -2.52 14.63
CA ASP A 184 -14.83 -1.10 14.83
C ASP A 184 -13.60 -0.39 15.43
N PRO A 185 -13.46 0.93 15.25
CA PRO A 185 -12.37 1.68 15.89
C PRO A 185 -12.37 1.42 17.40
N ASP A 186 -11.17 1.26 17.98
CA ASP A 186 -10.92 1.00 19.40
C ASP A 186 -11.41 -0.37 19.91
N GLU A 187 -11.90 -1.24 19.00
CA GLU A 187 -12.14 -2.65 19.28
C GLU A 187 -10.96 -3.53 18.86
N PHE A 188 -10.62 -4.49 19.72
CA PHE A 188 -9.52 -5.41 19.54
C PHE A 188 -10.01 -6.86 19.61
N TRP A 189 -9.13 -7.81 19.33
CA TRP A 189 -9.47 -9.24 19.43
C TRP A 189 -9.64 -9.71 20.89
N ASP A 190 -9.14 -8.95 21.85
CA ASP A 190 -9.33 -9.25 23.28
C ASP A 190 -10.80 -9.06 23.69
N PRO A 191 -11.27 -9.70 24.79
CA PRO A 191 -12.69 -9.78 25.11
C PRO A 191 -13.32 -8.40 25.10
N CYS A 192 -14.29 -8.24 24.19
CA CYS A 192 -15.07 -7.02 24.03
C CYS A 192 -15.64 -6.65 25.40
N ASN A 193 -15.34 -5.45 25.87
CA ASN A 193 -16.04 -4.91 27.03
C ASN A 193 -17.51 -4.73 26.62
N ASN A 194 -18.37 -5.64 27.09
CA ASN A 194 -19.80 -5.40 27.16
C ASN A 194 -20.11 -4.22 28.08
#